data_AF-A0A1H0QQX4-F1
#
_entry.id   AF-A0A1H0QQX4-F1
#
_cell.length_a   1.000
_cell.length_b   1.000
_cell.length_c   1.000
_cell.angle_alpha   90.00
_cell.angle_beta   90.00
_cell.angle_gamma   90.00
#
_symmetry.space_group_name_H-M   'P 1'
#
loop_
_entity.id
_entity.type
_entity.pdbx_description
1 polymer ?
#
loop_
_entity_poly.entity_id
_entity_poly.type
_entity_poly.pdbx_seq_one_letter_code
_entity_poly.pdbx_strand_id
1 'polypeptide(L)' 'MIIQKLLFILFGVVLTLWGVHRIKTDKAFVGKTQTRKNIFNFLIMGEASGLGQLLGGIICIILGVLSFIIK' A
#
# COMPACT_ATOMS: atom_id res chain seq x y z
N MET A 1 -13.36 17.86 -13.53
CA MET A 1 -13.74 17.44 -12.15
C MET A 1 -13.86 15.92 -12.00
N ILE A 2 -14.63 15.22 -12.84
CA ILE A 2 -14.81 13.74 -12.76
C ILE A 2 -13.56 12.94 -13.13
N ILE A 3 -12.84 13.35 -14.19
CA ILE A 3 -11.61 12.66 -14.65
C ILE A 3 -10.54 12.60 -13.55
N GLN A 4 -10.39 13.67 -12.77
CA GLN A 4 -9.40 13.76 -11.70
C GLN A 4 -9.73 12.81 -10.53
N LYS A 5 -11.01 12.64 -10.19
CA LYS A 5 -11.47 11.68 -9.18
C LYS A 5 -11.26 10.24 -9.65
N LEU A 6 -11.52 9.96 -10.94
CA LEU A 6 -11.28 8.64 -11.54
C LEU A 6 -9.79 8.27 -11.52
N LEU A 7 -8.91 9.20 -11.89
CA LEU A 7 -7.45 9.02 -11.83
C LEU A 7 -6.98 8.73 -10.40
N PHE A 8 -7.57 9.40 -9.40
CA PHE A 8 -7.23 9.19 -7.99
C PHE A 8 -7.57 7.78 -7.50
N ILE A 9 -8.75 7.27 -7.89
CA ILE A 9 -9.19 5.90 -7.56
C ILE A 9 -8.31 4.88 -8.29
N LEU A 10 -8.04 5.09 -9.59
CA LEU A 10 -7.18 4.21 -10.38
C LEU A 10 -5.77 4.14 -9.76
N PHE A 11 -5.22 5.28 -9.34
CA PHE A 11 -3.94 5.37 -8.66
C PHE A 11 -3.95 4.62 -7.31
N GLY A 12 -5.03 4.75 -6.53
CA GLY A 12 -5.21 4.00 -5.28
C GLY A 12 -5.24 2.48 -5.48
N VAL A 13 -5.92 2.00 -6.53
CA VAL A 13 -5.98 0.57 -6.88
C VAL A 13 -4.61 0.06 -7.30
N VAL A 14 -3.89 0.80 -8.15
CA VAL A 14 -2.54 0.44 -8.59
C VAL A 14 -1.56 0.40 -7.41
N LEU A 15 -1.61 1.38 -6.51
CA LEU A 15 -0.81 1.40 -5.28
C LEU A 15 -1.11 0.22 -4.37
N THR A 16 -2.38 -0.13 -4.20
CA THR A 16 -2.79 -1.27 -3.36
C THR A 16 -2.28 -2.59 -3.95
N LEU A 17 -2.48 -2.81 -5.26
CA LEU A 17 -1.98 -4.01 -5.96
C LEU A 17 -0.45 -4.10 -5.92
N TRP A 18 0.24 -2.99 -6.14
CA TRP A 18 1.70 -2.93 -6.09
C TRP A 18 2.24 -3.18 -4.68
N GLY A 19 1.60 -2.61 -3.65
CA GLY A 19 1.94 -2.86 -2.25
C GLY A 19 1.77 -4.32 -1.86
N VAL A 20 0.67 -4.96 -2.29
CA VAL A 20 0.44 -6.41 -2.11
C VAL A 20 1.52 -7.22 -2.82
N HIS A 21 1.85 -6.88 -4.07
CA HIS A 21 2.88 -7.58 -4.86
C HIS A 21 4.26 -7.46 -4.21
N ARG A 22 4.63 -6.28 -3.69
CA ARG A 22 5.87 -6.05 -2.93
C ARG A 22 5.92 -6.90 -1.68
N ILE A 23 4.90 -6.84 -0.81
CA ILE A 23 4.84 -7.69 0.40
C ILE A 23 4.97 -9.18 0.06
N LYS A 24 4.33 -9.64 -1.02
CA LYS A 24 4.40 -11.05 -1.43
C LYS A 24 5.81 -11.45 -1.90
N THR A 25 6.51 -10.53 -2.59
CA THR A 25 7.88 -10.71 -3.05
C THR A 25 8.87 -10.65 -1.89
N ASP A 26 8.71 -9.67 -0.99
CA ASP A 26 9.53 -9.49 0.20
C ASP A 26 9.36 -10.68 1.17
N LYS A 27 8.14 -11.17 1.41
CA LYS A 27 7.90 -12.38 2.22
C LYS A 27 8.50 -13.64 1.62
N ALA A 28 8.49 -13.77 0.29
CA ALA A 28 9.16 -14.89 -0.40
C ALA A 28 10.70 -14.81 -0.25
N PHE A 29 11.25 -13.60 -0.14
CA PHE A 29 12.67 -13.35 0.12
C PHE A 29 13.07 -13.52 1.60
N VAL A 30 12.13 -13.29 2.52
CA VAL A 30 12.32 -13.33 3.99
C VAL A 30 12.01 -14.71 4.60
N GLY A 31 11.63 -15.71 3.78
CA GLY A 31 11.29 -17.08 4.21
C GLY A 31 12.41 -17.90 4.89
N LYS A 32 13.56 -17.32 5.24
CA LYS A 32 14.65 -18.03 5.93
C LYS A 32 15.29 -17.33 7.12
N THR A 33 14.87 -16.14 7.56
CA THR A 33 15.57 -15.52 8.69
C THR A 33 14.72 -14.65 9.63
N GLN A 34 14.58 -15.18 10.85
CA GLN A 34 14.64 -14.46 12.13
C GLN A 34 13.32 -14.00 12.78
N THR A 35 12.85 -14.89 13.65
CA THR A 35 11.98 -14.78 14.84
C THR A 35 12.30 -13.62 15.82
N ARG A 36 13.12 -12.61 15.48
CA ARG A 36 13.43 -11.51 16.42
C ARG A 36 13.98 -10.23 15.75
N LYS A 37 13.24 -9.59 14.84
CA LYS A 37 13.68 -8.30 14.25
C LYS A 37 12.84 -7.12 14.73
N ASN A 38 13.55 -6.16 15.31
CA ASN A 38 13.07 -4.87 15.79
C ASN A 38 12.23 -4.15 14.72
N ILE A 39 11.19 -3.41 15.13
CA ILE A 39 10.23 -2.73 14.22
C ILE A 39 10.94 -1.81 13.20
N PHE A 40 12.06 -1.20 13.59
CA PHE A 40 12.93 -0.41 12.71
C PHE A 40 13.52 -1.20 11.55
N ASN A 41 13.89 -2.45 11.78
CA ASN A 41 14.50 -3.27 10.74
C ASN A 41 13.45 -3.72 9.71
N PHE A 42 12.20 -3.89 10.14
CA PHE A 42 11.05 -4.11 9.25
C PHE A 42 10.69 -2.84 8.45
N LEU A 43 10.89 -1.65 9.05
CA LEU A 43 10.76 -0.36 8.36
C LEU A 43 11.80 -0.18 7.25
N ILE A 44 13.06 -0.51 7.54
CA ILE A 44 14.21 -0.29 6.64
C ILE A 44 14.31 -1.37 5.54
N MET A 45 13.94 -2.62 5.82
CA MET A 45 14.05 -3.72 4.83
C MET A 45 12.98 -3.70 3.72
N GLY A 46 12.15 -2.65 3.63
CA GLY A 46 11.18 -2.51 2.55
C GLY A 46 9.85 -3.23 2.77
N GLU A 47 9.76 -4.14 3.75
CA GLU A 47 8.48 -4.77 4.13
C GLU A 47 7.45 -3.75 4.63
N ALA A 48 7.88 -2.75 5.41
CA ALA A 48 6.98 -1.66 5.80
C ALA A 48 6.60 -0.72 4.66
N SER A 49 7.44 -0.62 3.62
CA SER A 49 7.09 0.16 2.42
C SER A 49 5.93 -0.50 1.68
N GLY A 50 5.94 -1.83 1.55
CA GLY A 50 4.82 -2.60 1.00
C GLY A 50 3.54 -2.46 1.85
N LEU A 51 3.65 -2.53 3.18
CA LEU A 51 2.51 -2.32 4.09
C LEU A 51 1.97 -0.88 4.06
N GLY A 52 2.85 0.11 3.98
CA GLY A 52 2.47 1.52 3.83
C GLY A 52 1.76 1.80 2.51
N GLN A 53 2.19 1.16 1.42
CA GLN A 53 1.49 1.25 0.12
C GLN A 53 0.13 0.58 0.15
N LEU A 54 -0.02 -0.53 0.87
CA LEU A 54 -1.28 -1.24 1.01
C LEU A 54 -2.28 -0.44 1.86
N LEU A 55 -1.87 0.03 3.04
CA LEU A 55 -2.69 0.88 3.92
C LEU A 55 -3.00 2.24 3.28
N GLY A 56 -1.99 2.87 2.68
CA GLY A 56 -2.14 4.14 1.98
C GLY A 56 -3.03 4.04 0.73
N GLY A 57 -2.94 2.93 -0.01
CA GLY A 57 -3.82 2.63 -1.14
C GLY A 57 -5.28 2.50 -0.72
N ILE A 58 -5.56 1.77 0.36
CA ILE A 58 -6.91 1.65 0.94
C ILE A 58 -7.45 3.01 1.36
N ILE A 59 -6.65 3.82 2.07
CA ILE A 59 -7.05 5.17 2.50
C ILE A 59 -7.31 6.08 1.28
N CYS A 60 -6.47 6.00 0.24
CA CYS A 60 -6.68 6.73 -1.01
C CYS A 60 -8.00 6.35 -1.69
N ILE A 61 -8.36 5.07 -1.71
CA ILE A 61 -9.63 4.60 -2.27
C ILE A 61 -10.80 5.17 -1.44
N ILE A 62 -10.72 5.10 -0.11
CA ILE A 62 -11.76 5.63 0.79
C ILE A 62 -11.94 7.15 0.59
N LEU A 63 -10.85 7.91 0.54
CA LEU A 63 -10.90 9.36 0.31
C LEU A 63 -11.40 9.70 -1.10
N GLY A 64 -11.03 8.90 -2.11
CA GLY A 64 -11.54 9.04 -3.48
C GLY A 64 -13.05 8.84 -3.57
N VAL A 65 -13.59 7.86 -2.84
CA VAL A 65 -15.03 7.60 -2.74
C VAL A 65 -15.74 8.70 -1.94
N LEU A 66 -15.18 9.12 -0.79
CA LEU A 66 -15.73 10.22 0.02
C LEU A 66 -15.76 11.54 -0.78
N SER A 67 -14.75 11.80 -1.60
CA SER A 67 -14.73 12.96 -2.50
C SER A 67 -15.83 12.88 -3.56
N PHE A 68 -16.38 11.70 -3.87
CA PHE A 68 -17.52 11.58 -4.76
C PHE A 68 -18.85 11.94 -4.09
N ILE A 69 -18.93 11.76 -2.76
CA ILE A 69 -20.12 12.06 -1.94
C ILE A 69 -20.13 13.53 -1.52
N ILE A 70 -18.98 14.09 -1.19
CA ILE A 70 -18.80 15.51 -0.84
C ILE A 70 -18.61 16.29 -2.15
N LYS A 71 -19.62 17.07 -2.54
CA LYS A 71 -19.66 17.82 -3.80
C LYS A 71 -18.61 18.93 -3.85
#